data_AF-A0A815VND9-F1
#
_entry.id   AF-A0A815VND9-F1
#
_cell.length_a   1.000
_cell.length_b   1.000
_cell.length_c   1.000
_cell.angle_alpha   90.00
_cell.angle_beta   90.00
_cell.angle_gamma   90.00
#
_symmetry.space_group_name_H-M   'P 1'
#
loop_
_entity.id
_entity.type
_entity.pdbx_description
1 polymer ?
#
loop_
_entity_poly.entity_id
_entity_poly.type
_entity_poly.pdbx_seq_one_letter_code
_entity_poly.pdbx_strand_id
1 'polypeptide(L)'
;TTTSSSSTTTTTSSSATTDTTSTTSASTTTVSTTTTSTTTGTTSTTSATTTTASTTTTSTTTTTSTTATPILTIATSTGPWYGYERVTISCLATWTNVTIQIITKKAGGATYHDSYNTFPGGTVNPSHSSDTTQIIYTWNIVSGQNVNCWSASYSATAEFDLGATLKTTSDDTYAVTITTIAGVTSTYTGNF
;
A
#
# COMPACT_ATOMS: atom_id res chain seq x y z
N THR A 1 -66.11 -9.64 21.34
CA THR A 1 -65.61 -8.55 20.49
C THR A 1 -64.46 -7.90 21.21
N THR A 2 -63.22 -8.21 20.82
CA THR A 2 -62.00 -7.73 21.46
C THR A 2 -61.25 -6.84 20.48
N THR A 3 -61.24 -5.54 20.75
CA THR A 3 -60.52 -4.51 19.99
C THR A 3 -59.04 -4.50 20.41
N SER A 4 -58.15 -4.75 19.45
CA SER A 4 -56.70 -4.54 19.61
C SER A 4 -56.33 -3.15 19.11
N SER A 5 -55.64 -2.37 19.94
CA SER A 5 -55.11 -1.06 19.60
C SER A 5 -53.65 -1.18 19.15
N SER A 6 -53.34 -0.68 17.96
CA SER A 6 -51.98 -0.58 17.44
C SER A 6 -51.39 0.79 17.79
N SER A 7 -50.20 0.81 18.39
CA SER A 7 -49.39 2.01 18.61
C SER A 7 -48.32 2.11 17.53
N THR A 8 -48.25 3.26 16.87
CA THR A 8 -47.25 3.58 15.86
C THR A 8 -46.21 4.51 16.47
N THR A 9 -44.95 4.08 16.52
CA THR A 9 -43.83 4.88 17.02
C THR A 9 -43.13 5.52 15.83
N THR A 10 -43.15 6.86 15.77
CA THR A 10 -42.43 7.64 14.75
C THR A 10 -41.09 8.08 15.33
N THR A 11 -39.98 7.59 14.78
CA THR A 11 -38.63 8.00 15.17
C THR A 11 -38.10 9.04 14.19
N THR A 12 -37.83 10.25 14.71
CA THR A 12 -37.20 11.34 13.98
C THR A 12 -35.68 11.27 14.17
N SER A 13 -34.92 11.10 13.09
CA SER A 13 -33.45 11.11 13.11
C SER A 13 -32.92 12.48 12.72
N SER A 14 -32.13 13.09 13.61
CA SER A 14 -31.41 14.34 13.37
C SER A 14 -30.08 14.06 12.65
N SER A 15 -29.81 14.81 11.57
CA SER A 15 -28.58 14.69 10.78
C SER A 15 -27.49 15.60 11.38
N ALA A 16 -26.33 15.02 11.69
CA ALA A 16 -25.17 15.76 12.17
C ALA A 16 -24.20 16.02 11.00
N THR A 17 -23.95 17.29 10.70
CA THR A 17 -22.92 17.75 9.78
C THR A 17 -21.55 17.72 10.48
N THR A 18 -20.64 16.90 9.98
CA THR A 18 -19.24 16.87 10.43
C THR A 18 -18.41 17.80 9.54
N ASP A 19 -17.86 18.85 10.13
CA ASP A 19 -16.95 19.78 9.50
C ASP A 19 -15.54 19.16 9.44
N THR A 20 -14.94 19.06 8.25
CA THR A 20 -13.66 18.36 8.05
C THR A 20 -12.55 19.35 7.76
N THR A 21 -11.77 19.68 8.80
CA THR A 21 -10.58 20.54 8.69
C THR A 21 -9.45 19.79 7.98
N SER A 22 -9.06 20.22 6.79
CA SER A 22 -7.90 19.72 6.06
C SER A 22 -6.61 20.35 6.59
N THR A 23 -5.68 19.53 7.11
CA THR A 23 -4.32 19.95 7.46
C THR A 23 -3.37 19.69 6.30
N THR A 24 -2.82 20.76 5.73
CA THR A 24 -1.78 20.70 4.70
C THR A 24 -0.43 20.37 5.32
N SER A 25 0.14 19.20 5.03
CA SER A 25 1.52 18.86 5.42
C SER A 25 2.52 19.59 4.53
N ALA A 26 3.39 20.40 5.15
CA ALA A 26 4.51 21.02 4.48
C ALA A 26 5.65 20.01 4.27
N SER A 27 6.16 19.92 3.03
CA SER A 27 7.33 19.11 2.69
C SER A 27 8.62 19.85 3.06
N THR A 28 9.37 19.33 4.03
CA THR A 28 10.72 19.78 4.35
C THR A 28 11.72 19.16 3.39
N THR A 29 12.39 20.01 2.61
CA THR A 29 13.50 19.61 1.73
C THR A 29 14.80 19.61 2.54
N THR A 30 15.36 18.45 2.83
CA THR A 30 16.66 18.34 3.51
C THR A 30 17.78 18.56 2.50
N VAL A 31 18.42 19.72 2.57
CA VAL A 31 19.62 20.06 1.78
C VAL A 31 20.82 19.35 2.42
N SER A 32 21.41 18.40 1.70
CA SER A 32 22.61 17.68 2.14
C SER A 32 23.85 18.52 1.80
N THR A 33 24.45 19.17 2.80
CA THR A 33 25.69 19.93 2.64
C THR A 33 26.91 19.00 2.71
N THR A 34 27.65 18.89 1.61
CA THR A 34 28.96 18.21 1.56
C THR A 34 30.01 19.13 2.18
N THR A 35 30.50 18.81 3.37
CA THR A 35 31.65 19.48 3.99
C THR A 35 32.94 18.91 3.43
N THR A 36 33.62 19.69 2.58
CA THR A 36 35.00 19.40 2.14
C THR A 36 35.96 19.86 3.23
N SER A 37 36.54 18.92 3.98
CA SER A 37 37.61 19.20 4.94
C SER A 37 38.95 19.31 4.21
N THR A 38 39.48 20.53 4.08
CA THR A 38 40.87 20.79 3.68
C THR A 38 41.78 20.74 4.90
N THR A 39 42.59 19.69 5.00
CA THR A 39 43.68 19.56 5.98
C THR A 39 44.93 20.31 5.47
N THR A 40 45.30 21.41 6.15
CA THR A 40 46.59 22.08 5.95
C THR A 40 47.59 21.46 6.94
N GLY A 41 48.59 20.75 6.41
CA GLY A 41 49.66 20.15 7.21
C GLY A 41 50.80 21.15 7.43
N THR A 42 51.11 21.42 8.71
CA THR A 42 52.34 22.10 9.14
C THR A 42 53.30 21.05 9.69
N THR A 43 54.55 21.10 9.22
CA THR A 43 55.64 20.17 9.49
C THR A 43 56.17 20.20 10.93
N SER A 44 56.75 19.06 11.31
CA SER A 44 57.86 18.88 12.27
C SER A 44 57.49 18.50 13.71
N THR A 45 57.67 17.22 14.05
CA THR A 45 58.74 16.75 14.95
C THR A 45 58.68 15.22 15.08
N THR A 46 59.85 14.60 15.02
CA THR A 46 60.05 13.14 15.00
C THR A 46 59.87 12.55 16.40
N SER A 47 58.79 11.79 16.62
CA SER A 47 58.66 10.83 17.73
C SER A 47 58.08 9.54 17.17
N ALA A 48 58.90 8.50 17.15
CA ALA A 48 58.53 7.17 16.65
C ALA A 48 57.53 6.53 17.60
N THR A 49 56.26 6.56 17.21
CA THR A 49 55.18 5.81 17.87
C THR A 49 54.71 4.76 16.89
N THR A 50 54.87 3.48 17.23
CA THR A 50 54.46 2.36 16.38
C THR A 50 52.94 2.24 16.42
N THR A 51 52.26 2.98 15.53
CA THR A 51 50.80 2.92 15.39
C THR A 51 50.44 1.80 14.42
N THR A 52 49.85 0.72 14.93
CA THR A 52 49.24 -0.33 14.10
C THR A 52 48.03 0.28 13.40
N ALA A 53 48.17 0.61 12.11
CA ALA A 53 47.07 1.11 11.29
C ALA A 53 46.05 -0.01 11.08
N SER A 54 44.89 0.08 11.73
CA SER A 54 43.74 -0.75 11.41
C SER A 54 43.04 -0.15 10.20
N THR A 55 43.22 -0.77 9.04
CA THR A 55 42.46 -0.43 7.83
C THR A 55 41.03 -0.95 7.99
N THR A 56 40.13 -0.09 8.43
CA THR A 56 38.69 -0.35 8.35
C THR A 56 38.25 -0.15 6.89
N THR A 57 38.07 -1.24 6.15
CA THR A 57 37.44 -1.21 4.83
C THR A 57 35.94 -1.02 5.01
N THR A 58 35.46 0.21 4.84
CA THR A 58 34.02 0.50 4.70
C THR A 58 33.57 0.02 3.33
N SER A 59 33.05 -1.21 3.26
CA SER A 59 32.38 -1.71 2.06
C SER A 59 31.12 -0.90 1.82
N THR A 60 31.16 0.02 0.86
CA THR A 60 29.97 0.74 0.40
C THR A 60 29.23 -0.20 -0.56
N THR A 61 28.25 -0.96 -0.03
CA THR A 61 27.40 -1.82 -0.83
C THR A 61 26.56 -0.93 -1.75
N THR A 62 26.94 -0.83 -3.02
CA THR A 62 26.13 -0.17 -4.03
C THR A 62 24.95 -1.11 -4.33
N THR A 63 23.81 -0.87 -3.70
CA THR A 63 22.56 -1.57 -4.01
C THR A 63 22.06 -1.06 -5.36
N THR A 64 22.37 -1.79 -6.43
CA THR A 64 21.71 -1.61 -7.72
C THR A 64 20.23 -1.92 -7.51
N SER A 65 19.39 -0.88 -7.45
CA SER A 65 17.94 -1.03 -7.34
C SER A 65 17.40 -1.62 -8.64
N THR A 66 17.37 -2.95 -8.75
CA THR A 66 16.53 -3.61 -9.74
C THR A 66 15.10 -3.37 -9.31
N THR A 67 14.42 -2.43 -9.96
CA THR A 67 13.02 -2.13 -9.70
C THR A 67 12.19 -3.39 -10.00
N ALA A 68 11.85 -4.12 -8.95
CA ALA A 68 11.06 -5.33 -9.00
C ALA A 68 9.72 -5.04 -9.67
N THR A 69 9.52 -5.53 -10.89
CA THR A 69 8.22 -5.36 -11.58
C THR A 69 7.21 -6.35 -10.96
N PRO A 70 6.05 -5.87 -10.45
CA PRO A 70 4.98 -6.73 -9.95
C PRO A 70 4.37 -7.59 -11.08
N ILE A 71 3.84 -8.76 -10.74
CA ILE A 71 2.85 -9.46 -11.57
C ILE A 71 1.46 -9.06 -11.06
N LEU A 72 0.62 -8.57 -11.97
CA LEU A 72 -0.79 -8.33 -11.70
C LEU A 72 -1.63 -9.49 -12.26
N THR A 73 -2.44 -10.11 -11.42
CA THR A 73 -3.41 -11.14 -11.80
C THR A 73 -4.81 -10.65 -11.45
N ILE A 74 -5.70 -10.60 -12.44
CA ILE A 74 -7.12 -10.30 -12.23
C ILE A 74 -7.89 -11.61 -12.31
N ALA A 75 -8.78 -11.84 -11.36
CA ALA A 75 -9.68 -12.98 -11.42
C ALA A 75 -11.09 -12.52 -11.07
N THR A 76 -12.04 -12.79 -11.96
CA THR A 76 -13.46 -12.69 -11.67
C THR A 76 -13.95 -14.07 -11.25
N SER A 77 -14.72 -14.14 -10.16
CA SER A 77 -15.35 -15.38 -9.72
C SER A 77 -16.84 -15.28 -9.96
N THR A 78 -17.34 -15.96 -10.98
CA THR A 78 -18.77 -16.08 -11.26
C THR A 78 -19.23 -17.47 -10.80
N GLY A 79 -19.24 -17.70 -9.48
CA GLY A 79 -19.71 -18.95 -8.88
C GLY A 79 -21.13 -18.81 -8.32
N PRO A 80 -21.88 -19.92 -8.15
CA PRO A 80 -23.26 -19.89 -7.62
C PRO A 80 -23.35 -19.40 -6.17
N TRP A 81 -22.22 -19.22 -5.49
CA TRP A 81 -22.18 -18.86 -4.09
C TRP A 81 -21.66 -17.47 -3.81
N TYR A 82 -20.94 -16.82 -4.73
CA TYR A 82 -20.32 -15.55 -4.42
C TYR A 82 -20.07 -14.72 -5.69
N GLY A 83 -20.77 -13.59 -5.82
CA GLY A 83 -20.57 -12.59 -6.87
C GLY A 83 -19.53 -11.55 -6.44
N TYR A 84 -18.29 -11.99 -6.25
CA TYR A 84 -17.16 -11.11 -5.95
C TYR A 84 -16.19 -11.01 -7.11
N GLU A 85 -15.51 -9.88 -7.14
CA GLU A 85 -14.39 -9.62 -8.02
C GLU A 85 -13.13 -9.45 -7.19
N ARG A 86 -12.00 -9.92 -7.74
CA ARG A 86 -10.72 -9.85 -7.04
C ARG A 86 -9.58 -9.38 -7.92
N VAL A 87 -8.75 -8.52 -7.34
CA VAL A 87 -7.46 -8.10 -7.88
C VAL A 87 -6.39 -8.69 -7.00
N THR A 88 -5.50 -9.49 -7.58
CA THR A 88 -4.38 -10.10 -6.88
C THR A 88 -3.07 -9.58 -7.45
N ILE A 89 -2.22 -9.04 -6.58
CA ILE A 89 -0.88 -8.58 -6.96
C ILE A 89 0.13 -9.53 -6.34
N SER A 90 0.96 -10.13 -7.19
CA SER A 90 2.08 -10.97 -6.79
C SER A 90 3.39 -10.25 -7.05
N CYS A 91 4.38 -10.52 -6.22
CA CYS A 91 5.74 -10.02 -6.39
C CYS A 91 6.67 -11.16 -6.85
N LEU A 92 7.67 -10.80 -7.67
CA LEU A 92 8.72 -11.73 -8.14
C LEU A 92 10.11 -11.41 -7.60
N ALA A 93 10.22 -10.33 -6.84
CA ALA A 93 11.48 -9.86 -6.28
C ALA A 93 11.24 -9.21 -4.93
N THR A 94 12.32 -8.93 -4.21
CA THR A 94 12.25 -8.35 -2.88
C THR A 94 11.61 -6.97 -2.93
N TRP A 95 10.59 -6.77 -2.11
CA TRP A 95 10.01 -5.47 -1.87
C TRP A 95 10.45 -4.95 -0.50
N THR A 96 10.88 -3.69 -0.48
CA THR A 96 11.30 -2.99 0.73
C THR A 96 10.56 -1.68 0.78
N ASN A 97 9.82 -1.42 1.86
CA ASN A 97 9.08 -0.17 2.07
C ASN A 97 8.22 0.22 0.85
N VAL A 98 7.39 -0.72 0.39
CA VAL A 98 6.45 -0.53 -0.72
C VAL A 98 5.06 -0.27 -0.16
N THR A 99 4.37 0.71 -0.75
CA THR A 99 2.93 0.90 -0.59
C THR A 99 2.23 0.45 -1.86
N ILE A 100 1.26 -0.45 -1.70
CA ILE A 100 0.39 -0.92 -2.76
C ILE A 100 -0.99 -0.34 -2.48
N GLN A 101 -1.56 0.31 -3.48
CA GLN A 101 -2.92 0.83 -3.42
C GLN A 101 -3.73 0.25 -4.58
N ILE A 102 -4.87 -0.35 -4.28
CA ILE A 102 -5.84 -0.80 -5.28
C ILE A 102 -7.09 0.06 -5.10
N ILE A 103 -7.48 0.78 -6.14
CA ILE A 103 -8.70 1.58 -6.16
C ILE A 103 -9.68 0.88 -7.09
N THR A 104 -10.78 0.41 -6.55
CA THR A 104 -11.92 -0.10 -7.31
C THR A 104 -12.96 1.01 -7.40
N LYS A 105 -13.29 1.46 -8.62
CA LYS A 105 -14.42 2.37 -8.82
C LYS A 105 -15.72 1.58 -8.87
N LYS A 106 -16.72 2.03 -8.12
CA LYS A 106 -18.01 1.37 -7.99
C LYS A 106 -18.95 1.81 -9.12
N ALA A 107 -19.29 0.91 -10.04
CA ALA A 107 -20.40 1.13 -10.99
C ALA A 107 -21.77 0.78 -10.38
N GLY A 108 -22.01 1.14 -9.13
CA GLY A 108 -23.26 0.85 -8.39
C GLY A 108 -23.19 -0.40 -7.51
N GLY A 109 -23.77 -0.31 -6.31
CA GLY A 109 -24.00 -1.41 -5.37
C GLY A 109 -22.76 -2.07 -4.74
N ALA A 110 -21.57 -1.85 -5.30
CA ALA A 110 -20.37 -2.56 -4.90
C ALA A 110 -19.95 -2.20 -3.45
N THR A 111 -19.70 -3.25 -2.66
CA THR A 111 -19.30 -3.12 -1.26
C THR A 111 -18.00 -3.88 -1.01
N TYR A 112 -17.22 -3.38 -0.06
CA TYR A 112 -16.05 -4.11 0.42
C TYR A 112 -16.46 -5.52 0.86
N HIS A 113 -15.73 -6.53 0.37
CA HIS A 113 -15.88 -7.91 0.82
C HIS A 113 -14.74 -8.26 1.78
N ASP A 114 -13.51 -8.28 1.26
CA ASP A 114 -12.33 -8.63 2.05
C ASP A 114 -11.04 -8.00 1.50
N SER A 115 -10.01 -7.99 2.34
CA SER A 115 -8.64 -7.63 1.97
C SER A 115 -7.67 -8.48 2.78
N TYR A 116 -6.91 -9.33 2.10
CA TYR A 116 -5.95 -10.21 2.75
C TYR A 116 -4.62 -10.22 2.01
N ASN A 117 -3.62 -10.83 2.64
CA ASN A 117 -2.33 -11.05 2.03
C ASN A 117 -1.72 -12.35 2.53
N THR A 118 -0.82 -12.92 1.74
CA THR A 118 -0.08 -14.14 2.11
C THR A 118 1.35 -13.86 2.56
N PHE A 119 1.71 -12.58 2.81
CA PHE A 119 3.05 -12.21 3.21
C PHE A 119 3.36 -12.71 4.63
N PRO A 120 4.56 -13.28 4.86
CA PRO A 120 4.88 -13.89 6.14
C PRO A 120 5.06 -12.84 7.24
N GLY A 121 4.79 -13.24 8.49
CA GLY A 121 5.28 -12.55 9.68
C GLY A 121 4.73 -11.15 9.94
N GLY A 122 3.55 -10.79 9.43
CA GLY A 122 2.98 -9.45 9.63
C GLY A 122 3.80 -8.35 8.97
N THR A 123 4.59 -8.70 7.95
CA THR A 123 5.44 -7.75 7.20
C THR A 123 4.62 -6.72 6.42
N VAL A 124 3.32 -6.96 6.26
CA VAL A 124 2.42 -6.10 5.52
C VAL A 124 1.16 -5.82 6.35
N ASN A 125 0.83 -4.54 6.47
CA ASN A 125 -0.39 -4.06 7.11
C ASN A 125 -1.44 -3.75 6.05
N PRO A 126 -2.48 -4.58 5.88
CA PRO A 126 -3.63 -4.25 5.05
C PRO A 126 -4.52 -3.21 5.75
N SER A 127 -5.08 -2.30 4.97
CA SER A 127 -6.18 -1.43 5.38
C SER A 127 -7.09 -1.15 4.18
N HIS A 128 -8.32 -0.70 4.46
CA HIS A 128 -9.22 -0.25 3.41
C HIS A 128 -10.01 0.98 3.83
N SER A 129 -10.52 1.70 2.84
CA SER A 129 -11.59 2.68 2.99
C SER A 129 -12.60 2.49 1.86
N SER A 130 -13.85 2.88 2.10
CA SER A 130 -14.94 2.69 1.16
C SER A 130 -15.88 3.88 1.27
N ASP A 131 -16.22 4.47 0.13
CA ASP A 131 -17.22 5.54 0.03
C ASP A 131 -18.28 5.16 -1.00
N THR A 132 -19.11 6.10 -1.44
CA THR A 132 -20.18 5.82 -2.42
C THR A 132 -19.67 5.58 -3.85
N THR A 133 -18.44 5.99 -4.15
CA THR A 133 -17.86 6.00 -5.51
C THR A 133 -16.73 5.00 -5.70
N GLN A 134 -16.04 4.61 -4.62
CA GLN A 134 -14.86 3.74 -4.71
C GLN A 134 -14.59 2.96 -3.43
N ILE A 135 -13.76 1.92 -3.57
CA ILE A 135 -13.11 1.20 -2.48
C ILE A 135 -11.61 1.34 -2.69
N ILE A 136 -10.90 1.78 -1.66
CA ILE A 136 -9.44 1.90 -1.68
C ILE A 136 -8.88 0.87 -0.72
N TYR A 137 -8.10 -0.06 -1.26
CA TYR A 137 -7.35 -1.04 -0.50
C TYR A 137 -5.89 -0.61 -0.46
N THR A 138 -5.27 -0.69 0.71
CA THR A 138 -3.87 -0.31 0.89
C THR A 138 -3.11 -1.42 1.62
N TRP A 139 -1.95 -1.80 1.10
CA TRP A 139 -0.99 -2.66 1.77
C TRP A 139 0.32 -1.91 1.93
N ASN A 140 0.73 -1.70 3.17
CA ASN A 140 2.01 -1.09 3.48
C ASN A 140 2.97 -2.16 4.02
N ILE A 141 4.13 -2.29 3.40
CA ILE A 141 5.23 -3.02 4.02
C ILE A 141 5.66 -2.25 5.27
N VAL A 142 5.70 -2.93 6.41
CA VAL A 142 6.12 -2.35 7.69
C VAL A 142 7.55 -1.83 7.55
N SER A 143 7.79 -0.62 8.06
CA SER A 143 9.10 0.03 7.96
C SER A 143 10.24 -0.87 8.45
N GLY A 144 11.29 -1.01 7.63
CA GLY A 144 12.45 -1.85 7.93
C GLY A 144 12.25 -3.34 7.65
N GLN A 145 11.06 -3.76 7.22
CA GLN A 145 10.81 -5.12 6.75
C GLN A 145 11.08 -5.26 5.25
N ASN A 146 11.48 -6.46 4.87
CA ASN A 146 11.62 -6.88 3.48
C ASN A 146 10.66 -8.02 3.21
N VAL A 147 9.90 -7.91 2.13
CA VAL A 147 9.08 -9.00 1.62
C VAL A 147 9.86 -9.67 0.51
N ASN A 148 10.36 -10.87 0.77
CA ASN A 148 11.17 -11.64 -0.16
C ASN A 148 10.28 -12.52 -1.04
N CYS A 149 10.00 -12.07 -2.26
CA CYS A 149 9.04 -12.72 -3.15
C CYS A 149 9.64 -13.69 -4.16
N TRP A 150 10.38 -14.67 -3.67
CA TRP A 150 11.11 -15.64 -4.51
C TRP A 150 10.19 -16.65 -5.20
N SER A 151 8.92 -16.70 -4.81
CA SER A 151 7.87 -17.42 -5.51
C SER A 151 6.64 -16.52 -5.65
N ALA A 152 5.89 -16.69 -6.74
CA ALA A 152 4.61 -16.00 -6.97
C ALA A 152 3.50 -16.38 -5.95
N SER A 153 3.86 -17.06 -4.86
CA SER A 153 2.96 -17.52 -3.79
C SER A 153 2.57 -16.38 -2.85
N TYR A 154 3.33 -15.29 -2.83
CA TYR A 154 3.01 -14.11 -2.02
C TYR A 154 2.17 -13.13 -2.80
N SER A 155 1.09 -12.69 -2.18
CA SER A 155 0.11 -11.83 -2.82
C SER A 155 -0.59 -10.89 -1.85
N ALA A 156 -1.03 -9.75 -2.38
CA ALA A 156 -2.06 -8.89 -1.81
C ALA A 156 -3.34 -9.06 -2.65
N THR A 157 -4.48 -9.31 -2.01
CA THR A 157 -5.76 -9.49 -2.71
C THR A 157 -6.82 -8.54 -2.18
N ALA A 158 -7.38 -7.73 -3.08
CA ALA A 158 -8.59 -6.95 -2.86
C ALA A 158 -9.80 -7.73 -3.35
N GLU A 159 -10.84 -7.85 -2.53
CA GLU A 159 -12.11 -8.46 -2.92
C GLU A 159 -13.29 -7.50 -2.62
N PHE A 160 -14.22 -7.40 -3.56
CA PHE A 160 -15.48 -6.68 -3.36
C PHE A 160 -16.67 -7.45 -3.92
N ASP A 161 -17.80 -7.25 -3.28
CA ASP A 161 -19.09 -7.81 -3.69
C ASP A 161 -19.73 -6.90 -4.74
N LEU A 162 -20.31 -7.50 -5.77
CA LEU A 162 -21.09 -6.80 -6.81
C LEU A 162 -22.54 -6.49 -6.37
N GLY A 163 -22.93 -6.93 -5.16
CA GLY A 163 -24.29 -6.83 -4.64
C GLY A 163 -25.22 -7.95 -5.14
N ALA A 164 -26.51 -7.83 -4.84
CA ALA A 164 -27.52 -8.86 -5.13
C ALA A 164 -27.91 -8.97 -6.62
N THR A 165 -27.50 -8.01 -7.46
CA THR A 165 -27.79 -8.01 -8.89
C THR A 165 -26.49 -8.21 -9.64
N LEU A 166 -26.36 -9.37 -10.30
CA LEU A 166 -25.28 -9.62 -11.25
C LEU A 166 -25.31 -8.53 -12.32
N LYS A 167 -24.33 -7.63 -12.28
CA LYS A 167 -24.10 -6.62 -13.31
C LYS A 167 -22.96 -7.03 -14.21
N THR A 168 -22.92 -6.48 -15.42
CA THR A 168 -21.75 -6.60 -16.29
C THR A 168 -20.59 -5.85 -15.66
N THR A 169 -19.49 -6.56 -15.47
CA THR A 169 -18.26 -6.12 -14.79
C THR A 169 -17.47 -5.09 -15.60
N SER A 170 -17.83 -4.93 -16.89
CA SER A 170 -17.20 -4.02 -17.85
C SER A 170 -17.19 -2.54 -17.42
N ASP A 171 -18.07 -2.15 -16.51
CA ASP A 171 -18.18 -0.78 -16.02
C ASP A 171 -17.38 -0.56 -14.71
N ASP A 172 -16.99 -1.64 -14.03
CA ASP A 172 -16.13 -1.57 -12.86
C ASP A 172 -14.67 -1.52 -13.29
N THR A 173 -13.98 -0.44 -12.89
CA THR A 173 -12.57 -0.24 -13.23
C THR A 173 -11.71 -0.37 -11.98
N TYR A 174 -10.50 -0.90 -12.13
CA TYR A 174 -9.48 -0.84 -11.09
C TYR A 174 -8.28 0.01 -11.52
N ALA A 175 -7.63 0.61 -10.53
CA ALA A 175 -6.30 1.19 -10.64
C ALA A 175 -5.41 0.65 -9.52
N VAL A 176 -4.28 0.05 -9.88
CA VAL A 176 -3.25 -0.41 -8.96
C VAL A 176 -2.08 0.54 -9.02
N THR A 177 -1.73 1.13 -7.89
CA THR A 177 -0.55 1.99 -7.76
C THR A 177 0.42 1.34 -6.79
N ILE A 178 1.67 1.18 -7.23
CA ILE A 178 2.74 0.64 -6.41
C ILE A 178 3.82 1.71 -6.30
N THR A 179 4.07 2.16 -5.08
CA THR A 179 5.05 3.22 -4.80
C THR A 179 6.16 2.66 -3.92
N THR A 180 7.39 2.79 -4.39
CA THR A 180 8.59 2.43 -3.64
C THR A 180 9.02 3.59 -2.73
N ILE A 181 9.84 3.32 -1.72
CA ILE A 181 10.43 4.37 -0.87
C ILE A 181 11.30 5.38 -1.64
N ALA A 182 11.83 5.00 -2.81
CA ALA A 182 12.55 5.91 -3.70
C ALA A 182 11.61 6.88 -4.45
N GLY A 183 10.30 6.81 -4.22
CA GLY A 183 9.29 7.61 -4.91
C GLY A 183 8.98 7.12 -6.33
N VAL A 184 9.56 5.98 -6.75
CA VAL A 184 9.20 5.37 -8.04
C VAL A 184 7.81 4.78 -7.92
N THR A 185 6.92 5.19 -8.83
CA THR A 185 5.54 4.74 -8.90
C THR A 185 5.26 4.01 -10.20
N SER A 186 4.63 2.85 -10.10
CA SER A 186 4.06 2.12 -11.23
C SER A 186 2.55 2.09 -11.10
N THR A 187 1.84 2.35 -12.19
CA THR A 187 0.37 2.34 -12.23
C THR A 187 -0.12 1.35 -13.28
N TYR A 188 -1.08 0.52 -12.88
CA TYR A 188 -1.78 -0.43 -13.73
C TYR A 188 -3.27 -0.14 -13.67
N THR A 189 -3.96 -0.18 -14.80
CA THR A 189 -5.40 0.12 -14.88
C THR A 189 -6.10 -0.91 -15.75
N GLY A 190 -7.34 -1.21 -15.44
CA GLY A 190 -8.17 -2.08 -16.27
C GLY A 190 -9.62 -2.11 -15.80
N ASN A 191 -10.37 -3.04 -16.38
CA ASN A 191 -11.74 -3.37 -15.99
C ASN A 191 -11.78 -4.79 -15.47
N PHE A 192 -12.83 -5.12 -14.71
CA PHE A 192 -13.10 -6.48 -14.27
C PHE A 192 -13.79 -7.32 -15.33
#